data_AF-A0A5C7QJM3-F1
#
_entry.id   AF-A0A5C7QJM3-F1
#
_cell.length_a   1.000
_cell.length_b   1.000
_cell.length_c   1.000
_cell.angle_alpha   90.00
_cell.angle_beta   90.00
_cell.angle_gamma   90.00
#
_symmetry.space_group_name_H-M   'P 1'
#
loop_
_entity.id
_entity.type
_entity.pdbx_description
1 polymer ?
#
loop_
_entity_poly.entity_id
_entity_poly.type
_entity_poly.pdbx_seq_one_letter_code
_entity_poly.pdbx_strand_id
1 'polypeptide(L)' 'MKMNVYRQNGYADREDYLSCIAEDYGYDLETIVRPLAELLGPNEDFDGLVSALEDLLEP' A
#
# COMPACT_ATOMS: atom_id res chain seq x y z
N MET A 1 -20.25 7.06 -12.42
CA MET A 1 -19.03 7.36 -11.64
C MET A 1 -18.03 6.25 -11.88
N LYS A 2 -16.79 6.54 -12.31
CA LYS A 2 -15.75 5.51 -12.41
C LYS A 2 -15.33 5.15 -10.98
N MET A 3 -15.43 3.88 -10.58
CA MET A 3 -14.79 3.40 -9.36
C MET A 3 -13.27 3.42 -9.60
N ASN A 4 -12.51 4.03 -8.70
CA ASN A 4 -11.05 3.93 -8.73
C ASN A 4 -10.61 2.50 -8.35
N VAL A 5 -9.36 2.14 -8.65
CA VAL A 5 -8.83 0.80 -8.39
C VAL A 5 -8.96 0.39 -6.91
N TYR A 6 -8.80 1.34 -5.98
CA TYR A 6 -8.98 1.11 -4.55
C TYR A 6 -10.39 0.63 -4.20
N ARG A 7 -11.42 1.34 -4.69
CA ARG A 7 -12.83 0.94 -4.49
C ARG A 7 -13.21 -0.35 -5.20
N GLN A 8 -12.57 -0.66 -6.32
CA GLN A 8 -12.77 -1.95 -7.01
C GLN A 8 -12.23 -3.12 -6.17
N ASN A 9 -11.20 -2.88 -5.35
CA ASN A 9 -10.63 -3.85 -4.43
C ASN A 9 -11.23 -3.79 -3.01
N GLY A 10 -12.28 -3.01 -2.79
CA GLY A 10 -13.02 -2.96 -1.51
C GLY A 10 -12.54 -1.90 -0.52
N TYR A 11 -11.55 -1.08 -0.88
CA TYR A 11 -11.04 0.01 -0.04
C TYR A 11 -11.84 1.31 -0.29
N ALA A 12 -11.97 2.15 0.73
CA ALA A 12 -12.65 3.44 0.62
C ALA A 12 -11.92 4.37 -0.38
N ASP A 13 -10.59 4.40 -0.29
CA ASP A 13 -9.65 5.16 -1.10
C ASP A 13 -8.20 4.62 -0.93
N ARG A 14 -7.21 5.39 -1.38
CA ARG A 14 -5.78 5.04 -1.27
C ARG A 14 -5.30 5.02 0.17
N GLU A 15 -5.77 5.94 1.01
CA GLU A 15 -5.32 6.04 2.40
C GLU A 15 -5.79 4.83 3.19
N ASP A 16 -7.04 4.42 2.99
CA ASP A 16 -7.61 3.19 3.56
C ASP A 16 -6.78 1.95 3.15
N TYR A 17 -6.43 1.84 1.86
CA TYR A 17 -5.55 0.77 1.37
C TYR A 17 -4.18 0.76 2.07
N LEU A 18 -3.51 1.92 2.14
CA LEU A 18 -2.18 2.02 2.75
C LEU A 18 -2.21 1.72 4.26
N SER A 19 -3.29 2.11 4.96
CA SER A 19 -3.48 1.77 6.37
C SER A 19 -3.66 0.26 6.55
N CYS A 20 -4.49 -0.39 5.73
CA CYS A 20 -4.69 -1.84 5.81
C CYS A 20 -3.39 -2.62 5.56
N ILE A 21 -2.63 -2.29 4.51
CA ILE A 21 -1.39 -3.01 4.22
C ILE A 21 -0.32 -2.80 5.30
N ALA A 22 -0.28 -1.62 5.93
CA ALA A 22 0.60 -1.35 7.06
C ALA A 22 0.27 -2.30 8.24
N GLU A 23 -1.01 -2.47 8.56
CA GLU A 23 -1.48 -3.39 9.59
C GLU A 23 -1.18 -4.85 9.23
N ASP A 24 -1.44 -5.27 7.99
CA ASP A 24 -1.25 -6.65 7.52
C ASP A 24 0.21 -7.09 7.56
N TYR A 25 1.14 -6.20 7.19
CA TYR A 25 2.58 -6.47 7.18
C TYR A 25 3.27 -6.13 8.51
N GLY A 26 2.56 -5.48 9.45
CA GLY A 26 3.12 -5.07 10.74
C GLY A 26 4.14 -3.93 10.64
N TYR A 27 4.05 -3.10 9.60
CA TYR A 27 4.90 -1.92 9.42
C TYR A 27 4.17 -0.64 9.83
N ASP A 28 4.95 0.37 10.18
CA ASP A 28 4.40 1.68 10.48
C ASP A 28 4.00 2.41 9.18
N LEU A 29 2.76 2.91 9.17
CA LEU A 29 2.15 3.57 8.01
C LEU A 29 2.97 4.80 7.57
N GLU A 30 3.39 5.63 8.53
CA GLU A 30 3.98 6.94 8.25
C GLU A 30 5.47 6.87 7.93
N THR A 31 6.19 5.93 8.53
CA THR A 31 7.65 5.83 8.43
C THR A 31 8.15 4.80 7.43
N ILE A 32 7.33 3.80 7.06
CA ILE A 32 7.71 2.75 6.11
C ILE A 32 6.78 2.75 4.89
N VAL A 33 5.49 2.52 5.09
CA VAL A 33 4.55 2.25 3.97
C VAL A 33 4.32 3.48 3.10
N ARG A 34 4.00 4.64 3.68
CA ARG A 34 3.78 5.88 2.93
C ARG A 34 5.02 6.33 2.15
N PRO A 35 6.24 6.36 2.72
CA PRO A 35 7.45 6.70 1.97
C PRO A 35 7.69 5.78 0.77
N LEU A 36 7.47 4.47 0.90
CA LEU A 36 7.59 3.52 -0.21
C LEU A 36 6.51 3.75 -1.27
N ALA A 37 5.26 3.95 -0.86
CA ALA A 37 4.14 4.23 -1.77
C ALA A 37 4.30 5.58 -2.50
N GLU A 38 4.94 6.57 -1.88
CA GLU A 38 5.30 7.84 -2.51
C GLU A 38 6.46 7.69 -3.50
N LEU A 39 7.46 6.87 -3.17
CA LEU A 39 8.61 6.58 -4.03
C LEU A 39 8.21 5.83 -5.30
N LEU A 40 7.36 4.81 -5.18
CA LEU A 40 6.92 3.96 -6.28
C LEU A 40 5.78 4.61 -7.08
N GLY A 41 4.93 5.37 -6.39
CA GLY A 41 3.77 6.03 -6.96
C GLY A 41 2.51 5.17 -6.95
N PRO A 42 1.33 5.80 -7.10
CA PRO A 42 0.04 5.16 -6.86
C PRO A 42 -0.33 4.02 -7.84
N ASN A 43 0.35 3.92 -8.98
CA ASN A 43 0.13 2.83 -9.92
C ASN A 43 0.74 1.52 -9.43
N GLU A 44 1.74 1.60 -8.55
CA GLU A 44 2.51 0.46 -8.03
C GLU A 44 2.00 -0.01 -6.65
N ASP A 45 0.95 0.63 -6.12
CA ASP A 45 0.45 0.37 -4.77
C ASP A 45 0.05 -1.10 -4.55
N PHE A 46 -0.47 -1.78 -5.59
CA PHE A 46 -1.01 -3.15 -5.51
C PHE A 46 -0.03 -4.25 -5.95
N ASP A 47 1.16 -3.88 -6.43
CA ASP A 47 2.19 -4.81 -6.90
C ASP A 47 3.57 -4.42 -6.33
N GLY A 48 4.18 -3.33 -6.81
CA GLY A 48 5.52 -2.91 -6.42
C GLY A 48 5.65 -2.61 -4.93
N LEU A 49 4.65 -1.97 -4.32
CA LEU A 49 4.65 -1.71 -2.88
C LEU A 49 4.55 -3.01 -2.08
N VAL A 50 3.71 -3.95 -2.52
CA VAL A 50 3.54 -5.26 -1.87
C VAL A 50 4.87 -6.01 -1.89
N SER A 51 5.51 -6.12 -3.06
CA SER A 51 6.82 -6.76 -3.19
C SER A 51 7.90 -6.07 -2.35
N ALA A 52 7.92 -4.74 -2.30
CA ALA A 52 8.89 -4.00 -1.49
C ALA A 52 8.71 -4.24 0.02
N LEU A 53 7.47 -4.39 0.51
CA LEU A 53 7.20 -4.73 1.90
C LEU A 53 7.53 -6.19 2.21
N GLU A 54 7.31 -7.11 1.28
CA GLU A 54 7.70 -8.52 1.41
C GLU A 54 9.24 -8.67 1.50
N ASP A 55 9.99 -7.96 0.67
CA ASP A 55 11.46 -7.95 0.70
C ASP A 55 12.02 -7.46 2.05
N LEU A 56 11.30 -6.56 2.75
CA LEU A 56 11.69 -6.07 4.08
C LEU A 56 11.41 -7.09 5.20
N LEU A 57 10.52 -8.06 4.96
CA LEU A 57 10.21 -9.14 5.91
C LEU A 57 11.20 -10.30 5.79
N GLU A 58 11.95 -10.38 4.69
CA GLU A 58 12.96 -11.42 4.50
C GLU A 58 14.14 -11.22 5.48
N PRO A 59 14.52 -12.25 6.26
CA PRO A 59 15.58 -12.18 7.28
C PRO A 59 17.01 -12.24 6.74
#